data_AF-A0A496P2Y7-F1
#
_entry.id   AF-A0A496P2Y7-F1
#
_cell.length_a   1.000
_cell.length_b   1.000
_cell.length_c   1.000
_cell.angle_alpha   90.00
_cell.angle_beta   90.00
_cell.angle_gamma   90.00
#
_symmetry.space_group_name_H-M   'P 1'
#
loop_
_entity.id
_entity.type
_entity.pdbx_description
1 polymer ?
#
loop_
_entity_poly.entity_id
_entity_poly.type
_entity_poly.pdbx_seq_one_letter_code
_entity_poly.pdbx_strand_id
1 'polypeptide(L)'
;MSNTTILLSKETKILLDTIKKKYNIPTYNLCVHLLSVFSIKNNINPKEDYAGEFQNGFIQLEIKLKAYLEEMQKKLTNDNTTLRKWVGGITKDHLVPMQKQIYDLSQNLDLGKINKTAEKIETPKVDLTPKSYLTEPKTESAKEKELAEKLEKSNQESMELYRRYEEQKSALFKIFENSKIEQIGMTGTKTRVVVELSEQEWKELKEVI
;
A
#
# COMPACT_ATOMS: atom_id res chain seq x y z
N MET A 1 -0.40 44.47 -26.31
CA MET A 1 -0.68 43.19 -27.00
C MET A 1 -0.40 43.41 -28.47
N SER A 2 0.45 42.58 -29.07
CA SER A 2 0.59 42.54 -30.53
C SER A 2 -0.69 41.96 -31.12
N ASN A 3 -1.28 42.63 -32.11
CA ASN A 3 -2.47 42.13 -32.78
C ASN A 3 -2.09 40.95 -33.67
N THR A 4 -2.55 39.76 -33.32
CA THR A 4 -2.40 38.54 -34.11
C THR A 4 -3.76 38.07 -34.59
N THR A 5 -3.87 37.71 -35.87
CA THR A 5 -5.14 37.26 -36.47
C THR A 5 -5.18 35.74 -36.54
N ILE A 6 -6.29 35.14 -36.11
CA ILE A 6 -6.57 33.71 -36.26
C ILE A 6 -7.74 33.57 -37.24
N LEU A 7 -7.54 32.76 -38.29
CA LEU A 7 -8.60 32.40 -39.22
C LEU A 7 -9.37 31.19 -38.67
N LEU A 8 -10.69 31.31 -38.59
CA LEU A 8 -11.57 30.27 -38.08
C LEU A 8 -12.59 29.87 -39.15
N SER A 9 -12.95 28.60 -39.19
CA SER A 9 -14.10 28.16 -39.99
C SER A 9 -15.41 28.71 -39.41
N LYS A 10 -16.45 28.77 -40.24
CA LYS A 10 -17.79 29.22 -39.79
C LYS A 10 -18.33 28.33 -38.67
N GLU A 11 -18.11 27.03 -38.74
CA GLU A 11 -18.54 26.04 -37.74
C GLU A 11 -17.83 26.25 -36.40
N THR A 12 -16.50 26.42 -36.42
CA THR A 12 -15.73 26.69 -35.20
C THR A 12 -16.15 27.99 -34.53
N LYS A 13 -16.51 29.02 -35.32
CA LYS A 13 -17.04 30.28 -34.78
C LYS A 13 -18.38 30.07 -34.06
N ILE A 14 -19.28 29.26 -34.60
CA ILE A 14 -20.57 28.93 -33.96
C ILE A 14 -20.35 28.21 -32.62
N LEU A 15 -19.41 27.27 -32.56
CA LEU A 15 -19.04 26.60 -31.30
C LEU A 15 -18.48 27.60 -30.28
N LEU A 16 -17.59 28.49 -30.71
CA LEU A 16 -17.01 29.51 -29.84
C LEU A 16 -18.07 30.50 -29.34
N ASP A 17 -19.02 30.89 -30.18
CA ASP A 17 -20.18 31.71 -29.82
C ASP A 17 -21.06 31.02 -28.78
N THR A 18 -21.26 29.71 -28.92
CA THR A 18 -22.04 28.89 -28.00
C THR A 18 -21.39 28.83 -26.62
N ILE A 19 -20.08 28.56 -26.57
CA ILE A 19 -19.29 28.56 -25.33
C ILE A 19 -19.31 29.95 -24.69
N LYS A 20 -19.08 31.00 -25.49
CA LYS A 20 -19.08 32.39 -25.03
C LYS A 20 -20.42 32.77 -24.38
N LYS A 21 -21.56 32.42 -25.02
CA LYS A 21 -22.90 32.65 -24.48
C LYS A 21 -23.18 31.82 -23.23
N LYS A 22 -22.85 30.54 -23.25
CA LYS A 22 -23.10 29.59 -22.14
C LYS A 22 -22.39 30.00 -20.85
N TYR A 23 -21.15 30.47 -20.96
CA TYR A 23 -20.31 30.85 -19.81
C TYR A 23 -20.18 32.37 -19.63
N ASN A 24 -21.01 33.16 -20.33
CA ASN A 24 -21.05 34.62 -20.26
C ASN A 24 -19.66 35.30 -20.40
N ILE A 25 -18.86 34.86 -21.37
CA ILE A 25 -17.49 35.36 -21.57
C ILE A 25 -17.55 36.64 -22.44
N PRO A 26 -16.94 37.76 -22.04
CA PRO A 26 -17.10 39.04 -22.74
C PRO A 26 -16.41 39.11 -24.11
N THR A 27 -15.21 38.53 -24.27
CA THR A 27 -14.41 38.65 -25.51
C THR A 27 -13.97 37.28 -26.03
N TYR A 28 -13.77 37.17 -27.34
CA TYR A 28 -13.25 35.93 -27.95
C TYR A 28 -11.82 35.64 -27.49
N ASN A 29 -11.00 36.67 -27.32
CA ASN A 29 -9.64 36.52 -26.80
C ASN A 29 -9.64 35.87 -25.41
N LEU A 30 -10.50 36.34 -24.51
CA LEU A 30 -10.62 35.74 -23.18
C LEU A 30 -11.17 34.32 -23.25
N CYS A 31 -12.12 34.05 -24.15
CA CYS A 31 -12.66 32.70 -24.36
C CYS A 31 -11.56 31.71 -24.78
N VAL A 32 -10.77 32.06 -25.79
CA VAL A 32 -9.65 31.23 -26.27
C VAL A 32 -8.57 31.08 -25.19
N HIS A 33 -8.25 32.15 -24.46
CA HIS A 33 -7.31 32.10 -23.36
C HIS A 33 -7.76 31.12 -22.26
N LEU A 34 -9.01 31.24 -21.80
CA LEU A 34 -9.57 30.36 -20.76
C LEU A 34 -9.60 28.90 -21.20
N LEU A 35 -9.99 28.62 -22.45
CA LEU A 35 -9.97 27.26 -23.01
C LEU A 35 -8.54 26.70 -23.05
N SER A 36 -7.57 27.51 -23.49
CA SER A 36 -6.16 27.09 -23.55
C SER A 36 -5.60 26.81 -22.16
N VAL A 37 -5.86 27.71 -21.21
CA VAL A 37 -5.46 27.53 -19.81
C VAL A 37 -6.13 26.31 -19.19
N PHE A 38 -7.40 26.07 -19.48
CA PHE A 38 -8.12 24.89 -19.01
C PHE A 38 -7.49 23.59 -19.52
N SER A 39 -7.21 23.50 -20.83
CA SER A 39 -6.57 22.32 -21.41
C SER A 39 -5.19 22.07 -20.81
N ILE A 40 -4.36 23.12 -20.68
CA ILE A 40 -3.00 22.99 -20.15
C ILE A 40 -3.00 22.66 -18.65
N LYS A 41 -3.76 23.39 -17.83
CA LYS A 41 -3.76 23.19 -16.36
C LYS A 41 -4.32 21.84 -15.94
N ASN A 42 -5.27 21.31 -16.70
CA ASN A 42 -5.89 20.03 -16.38
C ASN A 42 -5.27 18.86 -17.15
N ASN A 43 -4.19 19.09 -17.94
CA ASN A 43 -3.57 18.08 -18.80
C ASN A 43 -4.59 17.35 -19.69
N ILE A 44 -5.59 18.08 -20.20
CA ILE A 44 -6.64 17.55 -21.07
C ILE A 44 -6.16 17.73 -22.51
N ASN A 45 -5.89 16.61 -23.20
CA ASN A 45 -5.53 16.58 -24.61
C ASN A 45 -6.79 16.71 -25.49
N PRO A 46 -7.08 17.87 -26.09
CA PRO A 46 -8.33 18.10 -26.82
C PRO A 46 -8.53 17.22 -28.07
N LYS A 47 -7.55 16.39 -28.42
CA LYS A 47 -7.65 15.36 -29.48
C LYS A 47 -8.20 14.02 -28.98
N GLU A 48 -8.21 13.79 -27.68
CA GLU A 48 -8.75 12.57 -27.07
C GLU A 48 -10.26 12.74 -26.83
N ASP A 49 -11.02 11.68 -27.09
CA ASP A 49 -12.46 11.67 -26.86
C ASP A 49 -12.75 11.44 -25.37
N TYR A 50 -12.92 12.54 -24.64
CA TYR A 50 -13.31 12.49 -23.23
C TYR A 50 -14.81 12.27 -23.01
N ALA A 51 -15.63 12.24 -24.06
CA ALA A 51 -17.09 12.25 -23.92
C ALA A 51 -17.67 10.90 -23.43
N GLY A 52 -16.92 9.80 -23.55
CA GLY A 52 -17.38 8.47 -23.11
C GLY A 52 -16.48 7.81 -22.06
N GLU A 53 -15.16 7.86 -22.21
CA GLU A 53 -14.24 7.14 -21.33
C GLU A 53 -14.04 7.81 -19.98
N PHE A 54 -14.16 9.14 -19.88
CA PHE A 54 -13.94 9.85 -18.62
C PHE A 54 -15.08 9.65 -17.62
N GLN A 55 -16.34 9.71 -18.07
CA GLN A 55 -17.49 9.39 -17.22
C GLN A 55 -17.48 7.92 -16.80
N ASN A 56 -17.19 7.01 -17.73
CA ASN A 56 -17.06 5.58 -17.42
C ASN A 56 -15.87 5.30 -16.48
N GLY A 57 -14.76 6.02 -16.63
CA GLY A 57 -13.60 5.95 -15.76
C GLY A 57 -13.93 6.41 -14.33
N PHE A 58 -14.67 7.49 -14.17
CA PHE A 58 -15.17 7.94 -12.87
C PHE A 58 -16.15 6.95 -12.24
N ILE A 59 -17.09 6.40 -13.01
CA ILE A 59 -18.04 5.40 -12.52
C ILE A 59 -17.31 4.13 -12.09
N GLN A 60 -16.35 3.64 -12.88
CA GLN A 60 -15.53 2.48 -12.54
C GLN A 60 -14.66 2.74 -11.31
N LEU A 61 -14.08 3.94 -11.18
CA LEU A 61 -13.31 4.34 -10.01
C LEU A 61 -14.21 4.37 -8.76
N GLU A 62 -15.42 4.92 -8.86
CA GLU A 62 -16.40 4.94 -7.79
C GLU A 62 -16.79 3.52 -7.34
N ILE A 63 -17.05 2.61 -8.29
CA ILE A 63 -17.35 1.21 -8.02
C ILE A 63 -16.18 0.53 -7.31
N LYS A 64 -14.95 0.69 -7.80
CA LYS A 64 -13.74 0.13 -7.17
C LYS A 64 -13.52 0.68 -5.77
N LEU A 65 -13.72 1.98 -5.57
CA LEU A 65 -13.57 2.62 -4.27
C LEU A 65 -14.61 2.08 -3.26
N LYS A 66 -15.88 1.94 -3.67
CA LYS A 66 -16.92 1.34 -2.84
C LYS A 66 -16.59 -0.10 -2.47
N ALA A 67 -16.15 -0.92 -3.43
CA ALA A 67 -15.75 -2.29 -3.16
C ALA A 67 -14.60 -2.38 -2.15
N TYR A 68 -13.57 -1.53 -2.31
CA TYR A 68 -12.43 -1.48 -1.39
C TYR A 68 -12.86 -1.03 0.02
N LEU A 69 -13.73 -0.04 0.12
CA LEU A 69 -14.29 0.42 1.41
C LEU A 69 -15.11 -0.67 2.10
N GLU A 70 -15.95 -1.40 1.36
CA GLU A 70 -16.71 -2.53 1.90
C GLU A 70 -15.81 -3.66 2.39
N GLU A 71 -14.73 -3.96 1.66
CA GLU A 71 -13.75 -4.97 2.06
C GLU A 71 -13.02 -4.56 3.36
N MET A 72 -12.57 -3.30 3.44
CA MET A 72 -11.97 -2.76 4.66
C MET A 72 -12.95 -2.79 5.84
N GLN A 73 -14.22 -2.44 5.61
CA GLN A 73 -15.25 -2.50 6.66
C GLN A 73 -15.48 -3.94 7.15
N LYS A 74 -15.52 -4.92 6.25
CA LYS A 74 -15.63 -6.35 6.62
C LYS A 74 -14.43 -6.80 7.44
N LYS A 75 -13.21 -6.46 7.01
CA LYS A 75 -11.98 -6.79 7.73
C LYS A 75 -11.99 -6.20 9.14
N LEU A 76 -12.29 -4.91 9.28
CA LEU A 76 -12.36 -4.24 10.57
C LEU A 76 -13.40 -4.86 11.51
N THR A 77 -14.56 -5.26 10.96
CA THR A 77 -15.62 -5.91 11.73
C THR A 77 -15.19 -7.30 12.23
N ASN A 78 -14.50 -8.07 11.37
CA ASN A 78 -13.95 -9.37 11.73
C ASN A 78 -12.85 -9.27 12.78
N ASP A 79 -11.94 -8.30 12.65
CA ASP A 79 -10.86 -8.05 13.60
C ASP A 79 -11.43 -7.67 14.98
N ASN A 80 -12.41 -6.77 15.03
CA ASN A 80 -13.11 -6.41 16.27
C ASN A 80 -13.82 -7.60 16.92
N THR A 81 -14.44 -8.47 16.11
CA THR A 81 -15.11 -9.68 16.61
C THR A 81 -14.10 -10.66 17.20
N THR A 82 -12.96 -10.83 16.53
CA THR A 82 -11.85 -11.68 16.99
C THR A 82 -11.24 -11.15 18.28
N LEU A 83 -10.98 -9.84 18.36
CA LEU A 83 -10.49 -9.17 19.57
C LEU A 83 -11.47 -9.36 20.74
N ARG A 84 -12.78 -9.17 20.52
CA ARG A 84 -13.79 -9.40 21.56
C ARG A 84 -13.78 -10.84 22.06
N LYS A 85 -13.67 -11.82 21.15
CA LYS A 85 -13.58 -13.24 21.52
C LYS A 85 -12.30 -13.53 22.30
N TRP A 86 -11.17 -12.98 21.87
CA TRP A 86 -9.88 -13.15 22.52
C TRP A 86 -9.88 -12.55 23.93
N VAL A 87 -10.34 -11.30 24.09
CA VAL A 87 -10.52 -10.65 25.40
C VAL A 87 -11.47 -11.45 26.29
N GLY A 88 -12.59 -11.94 25.72
CA GLY A 88 -13.52 -12.81 26.44
C GLY A 88 -12.89 -14.11 26.93
N GLY A 89 -12.07 -14.75 26.08
CA GLY A 89 -11.30 -15.94 26.42
C GLY A 89 -10.32 -15.70 27.56
N ILE A 90 -9.48 -14.66 27.46
CA ILE A 90 -8.55 -14.26 28.53
C ILE A 90 -9.28 -13.96 29.83
N THR A 91 -10.41 -13.25 29.75
CA THR A 91 -11.19 -12.91 30.93
C THR A 91 -11.70 -14.17 31.63
N LYS A 92 -12.24 -15.11 30.87
CA LYS A 92 -12.80 -16.36 31.40
C LYS A 92 -11.72 -17.32 31.92
N ASP A 93 -10.65 -17.50 31.17
CA ASP A 93 -9.66 -18.56 31.41
C ASP A 93 -8.57 -18.11 32.41
N HIS A 94 -8.33 -16.80 32.53
CA HIS A 94 -7.25 -16.28 33.37
C HIS A 94 -7.73 -15.26 34.41
N LEU A 95 -8.44 -14.20 34.01
CA LEU A 95 -8.77 -13.10 34.94
C LEU A 95 -9.77 -13.53 36.01
N VAL A 96 -10.83 -14.24 35.64
CA VAL A 96 -11.85 -14.73 36.60
C VAL A 96 -11.24 -15.73 37.60
N PRO A 97 -10.48 -16.76 37.18
CA PRO A 97 -9.77 -17.64 38.11
C PRO A 97 -8.79 -16.90 39.02
N MET A 98 -8.01 -15.95 38.50
CA MET A 98 -7.09 -15.14 39.32
C MET A 98 -7.84 -14.34 40.37
N GLN A 99 -8.93 -13.67 39.99
CA GLN A 99 -9.73 -12.88 40.93
C GLN A 99 -10.31 -13.76 42.04
N LYS A 100 -10.76 -14.98 41.70
CA LYS A 100 -11.24 -15.95 42.68
C LYS A 100 -10.13 -16.41 43.63
N GLN A 101 -8.94 -16.72 43.11
CA GLN A 101 -7.78 -17.10 43.93
C GLN A 101 -7.35 -15.98 44.87
N ILE A 102 -7.33 -14.73 44.38
CA ILE A 102 -7.02 -13.55 45.21
C ILE A 102 -8.07 -13.38 46.30
N TYR A 103 -9.35 -13.54 45.98
CA TYR A 103 -10.44 -13.47 46.94
C TYR A 103 -10.31 -14.56 48.03
N ASP A 104 -10.09 -15.81 47.63
CA ASP A 104 -9.92 -16.94 48.55
C ASP A 104 -8.70 -16.72 49.46
N LEU A 105 -7.58 -16.21 48.92
CA LEU A 105 -6.39 -15.85 49.72
C LEU A 105 -6.68 -14.72 50.71
N SER A 106 -7.45 -13.70 50.29
CA SER A 106 -7.81 -12.57 51.16
C SER A 106 -8.74 -12.98 52.32
N GLN A 107 -9.71 -13.87 52.05
CA GLN A 107 -10.59 -14.46 53.06
C GLN A 107 -9.83 -15.37 54.03
N ASN A 108 -8.87 -16.14 53.52
CA ASN A 108 -8.03 -17.01 54.35
C ASN A 108 -6.99 -16.22 55.17
N LEU A 109 -6.63 -15.00 54.76
CA LEU A 109 -5.78 -14.12 55.57
C LEU A 109 -6.50 -13.56 56.80
N ASP A 110 -7.82 -13.34 56.71
CA ASP A 110 -8.65 -12.89 57.83
C ASP A 110 -8.98 -14.01 58.83
N LEU A 111 -8.75 -15.28 58.46
CA LEU A 111 -8.92 -16.43 59.33
C LEU A 111 -7.62 -16.83 60.03
N GLY A 112 -7.14 -15.95 60.92
CA GLY A 112 -6.24 -16.30 62.03
C GLY A 112 -6.85 -17.27 63.07
N LYS A 113 -7.82 -18.10 62.67
CA LYS A 113 -8.43 -19.17 63.48
C LYS A 113 -8.85 -20.35 62.60
N ILE A 114 -7.90 -21.19 62.22
CA ILE A 114 -8.21 -22.60 61.95
C ILE A 114 -7.19 -23.47 62.68
N ASN A 115 -7.32 -23.50 64.00
CA ASN A 115 -6.97 -24.69 64.76
C ASN A 115 -8.14 -25.67 64.65
N LYS A 116 -7.82 -26.92 64.31
CA LYS A 116 -8.66 -28.13 64.35
C LYS A 116 -9.49 -28.40 63.09
N THR A 117 -8.92 -29.15 62.15
CA THR A 117 -9.38 -30.52 61.91
C THR A 117 -8.21 -31.34 61.38
N ALA A 118 -7.68 -32.21 62.22
CA ALA A 118 -6.72 -33.22 61.83
C ALA A 118 -7.50 -34.41 61.26
N GLU A 119 -7.49 -34.58 59.95
CA GLU A 119 -7.63 -35.91 59.35
C GLU A 119 -6.32 -36.25 58.66
N LYS A 120 -5.71 -37.34 59.12
CA LYS A 120 -4.56 -37.98 58.51
C LYS A 120 -4.91 -38.32 57.06
N ILE A 121 -4.44 -37.52 56.12
CA ILE A 121 -4.23 -37.99 54.75
C ILE A 121 -2.78 -38.42 54.71
N GLU A 122 -2.54 -39.72 54.55
CA GLU A 122 -1.23 -40.26 54.24
C GLU A 122 -0.70 -39.54 53.01
N THR A 123 0.21 -38.59 53.20
CA THR A 123 0.96 -38.00 52.11
C THR A 123 1.83 -39.11 51.52
N PRO A 124 1.63 -39.53 50.25
CA PRO A 124 2.70 -40.26 49.59
C PRO A 124 3.94 -39.37 49.67
N LYS A 125 5.11 -39.94 49.93
CA LYS A 125 6.40 -39.22 49.83
C LYS A 125 6.57 -38.76 48.38
N VAL A 126 5.92 -37.67 48.02
CA VAL A 126 6.23 -36.91 46.84
C VAL A 126 7.50 -36.17 47.20
N ASP A 127 8.56 -36.53 46.50
CA ASP A 127 9.82 -35.81 46.50
C ASP A 127 9.52 -34.32 46.22
N LEU A 128 9.59 -33.52 47.28
CA LEU A 128 9.44 -32.05 47.26
C LEU A 128 10.78 -31.38 46.97
N THR A 129 11.72 -32.06 46.30
CA THR A 129 12.64 -31.31 45.45
C THR A 129 11.77 -30.62 44.40
N PRO A 130 11.81 -29.28 44.30
CA PRO A 130 11.19 -28.63 43.17
C PRO A 130 11.90 -29.21 41.96
N LYS A 131 11.21 -30.04 41.16
CA LYS A 131 11.54 -30.07 39.73
C LYS A 131 11.28 -28.64 39.30
N SER A 132 12.35 -27.85 39.30
CA SER A 132 12.37 -26.49 38.82
C SER A 132 11.98 -26.54 37.36
N TYR A 133 10.68 -26.54 37.08
CA TYR A 133 10.16 -26.25 35.75
C TYR A 133 10.46 -24.78 35.38
N LEU A 134 10.89 -23.99 36.36
CA LEU A 134 11.75 -22.83 36.16
C LEU A 134 13.14 -23.33 35.76
N THR A 135 13.24 -23.79 34.52
CA THR A 135 14.48 -23.63 33.77
C THR A 135 14.83 -22.15 33.88
N GLU A 136 16.02 -21.82 34.37
CA GLU A 136 16.58 -20.48 34.19
C GLU A 136 16.28 -20.01 32.77
N PRO A 137 15.88 -18.74 32.52
CA PRO A 137 15.70 -18.25 31.16
C PRO A 137 17.08 -18.13 30.52
N LYS A 138 17.63 -19.25 30.04
CA LYS A 138 18.91 -19.33 29.32
C LYS A 138 18.75 -19.87 27.90
N THR A 139 17.52 -20.00 27.40
CA THR A 139 17.29 -20.52 26.04
C THR A 139 16.28 -19.74 25.20
N GLU A 140 15.81 -18.57 25.65
CA GLU A 140 15.06 -17.64 24.78
C GLU A 140 16.01 -16.71 24.01
N SER A 141 17.14 -16.31 24.61
CA SER A 141 18.13 -15.44 23.95
C SER A 141 18.73 -16.03 22.67
N ALA A 142 18.91 -17.35 22.58
CA ALA A 142 19.47 -17.99 21.40
C ALA A 142 18.48 -18.00 20.22
N LYS A 143 17.19 -18.26 20.50
CA LYS A 143 16.14 -18.28 19.47
C LYS A 143 15.76 -16.88 19.00
N GLU A 144 15.71 -15.89 19.90
CA GLU A 144 15.49 -14.50 19.53
C GLU A 144 16.65 -13.92 18.73
N LYS A 145 17.90 -14.24 19.07
CA LYS A 145 19.07 -13.86 18.27
C LYS A 145 19.06 -14.52 16.88
N GLU A 146 18.72 -15.80 16.79
CA GLU A 146 18.63 -16.50 15.51
C GLU A 146 17.48 -15.95 14.63
N LEU A 147 16.35 -15.57 15.23
CA LEU A 147 15.24 -14.91 14.54
C LEU A 147 15.60 -13.49 14.09
N ALA A 148 16.33 -12.73 14.92
CA ALA A 148 16.82 -11.40 14.57
C ALA A 148 17.84 -11.45 13.42
N GLU A 149 18.77 -12.41 13.43
CA GLU A 149 19.73 -12.61 12.34
C GLU A 149 19.04 -13.04 11.03
N LYS A 150 18.00 -13.88 11.09
CA LYS A 150 17.20 -14.26 9.92
C LYS A 150 16.40 -13.08 9.37
N LEU A 151 15.86 -12.24 10.24
CA LEU A 151 15.14 -11.03 9.84
C LEU A 151 16.08 -10.00 9.20
N GLU A 152 17.28 -9.84 9.75
CA GLU A 152 18.28 -8.92 9.22
C GLU A 152 18.80 -9.36 7.85
N LYS A 153 19.07 -10.66 7.66
CA LYS A 153 19.42 -11.23 6.34
C LYS A 153 18.29 -11.06 5.33
N SER A 154 17.05 -11.34 5.71
CA SER A 154 15.90 -11.16 4.84
C SER A 154 15.70 -9.69 4.44
N ASN A 155 15.96 -8.76 5.35
CA ASN A 155 15.88 -7.32 5.07
C ASN A 155 17.00 -6.85 4.13
N GLN A 156 18.22 -7.39 4.28
CA GLN A 156 19.34 -7.13 3.36
C GLN A 156 19.08 -7.69 1.96
N GLU A 157 18.58 -8.93 1.86
CA GLU A 157 18.18 -9.54 0.60
C GLU A 157 17.07 -8.74 -0.08
N SER A 158 16.08 -8.27 0.69
CA SER A 158 15.01 -7.41 0.16
C SER A 158 15.56 -6.07 -0.36
N MET A 159 16.44 -5.40 0.39
CA MET A 159 17.09 -4.16 -0.08
C MET A 159 17.92 -4.37 -1.35
N GLU A 160 18.65 -5.48 -1.46
CA GLU A 160 19.39 -5.82 -2.67
C GLU A 160 18.48 -6.06 -3.87
N LEU A 161 17.34 -6.75 -3.67
CA LEU A 161 16.34 -6.95 -4.70
C LEU A 161 15.72 -5.62 -5.17
N TYR A 162 15.38 -4.73 -4.23
CA TYR A 162 14.89 -3.40 -4.56
C TYR A 162 15.94 -2.57 -5.31
N ARG A 163 17.21 -2.66 -4.94
CA ARG A 163 18.29 -1.96 -5.63
C ARG A 163 18.46 -2.46 -7.07
N ARG A 164 18.48 -3.78 -7.27
CA ARG A 164 18.53 -4.39 -8.62
C ARG A 164 17.31 -4.00 -9.46
N TYR A 165 16.14 -3.96 -8.86
CA TYR A 165 14.92 -3.52 -9.53
C TYR A 165 15.01 -2.07 -10.03
N GLU A 166 15.49 -1.14 -9.19
CA GLU A 166 15.66 0.26 -9.63
C GLU A 166 16.79 0.41 -10.66
N GLU A 167 17.88 -0.35 -10.55
CA GLU A 167 18.97 -0.38 -11.54
C GLU A 167 18.46 -0.87 -12.92
N GLN A 168 17.69 -1.96 -12.95
CA GLN A 168 17.07 -2.50 -14.18
C GLN A 168 16.03 -1.55 -14.78
N LYS A 169 15.23 -0.91 -13.92
CA LYS A 169 14.25 0.10 -14.34
C LYS A 169 14.93 1.32 -14.95
N SER A 170 16.01 1.81 -14.34
CA SER A 170 16.81 2.91 -14.89
C SER A 170 17.44 2.53 -16.24
N ALA A 171 17.96 1.31 -16.37
CA ALA A 171 18.48 0.78 -17.63
C ALA A 171 17.41 0.74 -18.75
N LEU A 172 16.20 0.27 -18.42
CA LEU A 172 15.05 0.28 -19.33
C LEU A 172 14.65 1.70 -19.76
N PHE A 173 14.63 2.66 -18.84
CA PHE A 173 14.34 4.05 -19.19
C PHE A 173 15.40 4.66 -20.11
N LYS A 174 16.69 4.40 -19.87
CA LYS A 174 17.76 4.84 -20.78
C LYS A 174 17.61 4.25 -22.19
N ILE A 175 17.20 3.00 -22.30
CA ILE A 175 16.91 2.37 -23.60
C ILE A 175 15.73 3.06 -24.27
N PHE A 176 14.66 3.36 -23.52
CA PHE A 176 13.46 4.00 -24.07
C PHE A 176 13.73 5.44 -24.51
N GLU A 177 14.42 6.25 -23.71
CA GLU A 177 14.74 7.64 -24.00
C GLU A 177 15.67 7.77 -25.23
N ASN A 178 16.61 6.85 -25.40
CA ASN A 178 17.52 6.83 -26.53
C ASN A 178 17.00 6.01 -27.72
N SER A 179 15.76 5.52 -27.65
CA SER A 179 15.13 4.80 -28.75
C SER A 179 14.44 5.75 -29.72
N LYS A 180 14.70 5.55 -31.01
CA LYS A 180 14.03 6.23 -32.12
C LYS A 180 13.45 5.20 -33.06
N ILE A 181 12.31 5.54 -33.67
CA ILE A 181 11.68 4.67 -34.67
C ILE A 181 12.14 5.15 -36.05
N GLU A 182 12.94 4.34 -36.73
CA GLU A 182 13.35 4.61 -38.10
C GLU A 182 12.50 3.80 -39.09
N GLN A 183 12.10 4.44 -40.19
CA GLN A 183 11.42 3.79 -41.31
C GLN A 183 12.45 3.43 -42.39
N ILE A 184 12.55 2.14 -42.73
CA ILE A 184 13.48 1.65 -43.74
C ILE A 184 12.72 1.26 -45.02
N GLY A 185 13.09 1.89 -46.14
CA GLY A 185 12.59 1.62 -47.49
C GLY A 185 11.93 2.84 -48.15
N MET A 186 12.05 2.98 -49.47
CA MET A 186 11.51 4.12 -50.24
C MET A 186 9.98 4.30 -50.14
N THR A 187 9.27 3.35 -49.51
CA THR A 187 7.81 3.36 -49.31
C THR A 187 7.39 3.16 -47.85
N GLY A 188 8.29 3.33 -46.86
CA GLY A 188 7.94 3.44 -45.43
C GLY A 188 7.31 2.20 -44.78
N THR A 189 7.42 1.02 -45.38
CA THR A 189 6.62 -0.17 -44.99
C THR A 189 7.21 -1.00 -43.85
N LYS A 190 8.42 -0.68 -43.35
CA LYS A 190 9.04 -1.37 -42.21
C LYS A 190 9.63 -0.35 -41.23
N THR A 191 9.05 -0.27 -40.03
CA THR A 191 9.58 0.49 -38.90
C THR A 191 10.49 -0.40 -38.04
N ARG A 192 11.64 0.12 -37.61
CA ARG A 192 12.53 -0.50 -36.63
C ARG A 192 12.80 0.47 -35.50
N VAL A 193 12.95 -0.06 -34.29
CA VAL A 193 13.42 0.71 -33.13
C VAL A 193 14.95 0.65 -33.15
N VAL A 194 15.58 1.81 -33.30
CA VAL A 194 17.04 1.99 -33.23
C VAL A 194 17.33 2.70 -31.92
N VAL A 195 18.17 2.08 -31.10
CA VAL A 195 18.59 2.66 -29.82
C VAL A 195 19.97 3.28 -30.02
N GLU A 196 20.05 4.60 -29.93
CA GLU A 196 21.31 5.34 -30.08
C GLU A 196 22.06 5.34 -28.74
N LEU A 197 22.93 4.36 -28.54
CA LEU A 197 23.80 4.24 -27.37
C LEU A 197 25.25 4.04 -27.82
N SER A 198 26.21 4.54 -27.05
CA SER A 198 27.61 4.21 -27.27
C SER A 198 27.89 2.73 -26.96
N GLU A 199 28.95 2.16 -27.56
CA GLU A 199 29.31 0.76 -27.33
C GLU A 199 29.59 0.45 -25.84
N GLN A 200 30.11 1.44 -25.11
CA GLN A 200 30.39 1.34 -23.68
C GLN A 200 29.10 1.29 -22.85
N GLU A 201 28.17 2.21 -23.11
CA GLU A 201 26.86 2.23 -22.43
C GLU A 201 26.03 0.98 -22.72
N TRP A 202 26.11 0.46 -23.95
CA TRP A 202 25.43 -0.79 -24.32
C TRP A 202 26.00 -2.01 -23.57
N LYS A 203 27.31 -2.06 -23.35
CA LYS A 203 27.95 -3.12 -22.56
C LYS A 203 27.54 -3.04 -21.08
N GLU A 204 27.53 -1.84 -20.50
CA GLU A 204 27.09 -1.61 -19.13
C GLU A 204 25.62 -2.01 -18.92
N LEU A 205 24.73 -1.66 -19.86
CA LEU A 205 23.32 -2.05 -19.79
C LEU A 205 23.12 -3.57 -19.87
N LYS A 206 23.96 -4.27 -20.62
CA LYS A 206 23.90 -5.73 -20.76
C LYS A 206 24.38 -6.48 -19.51
N GLU A 207 25.19 -5.85 -18.67
CA GLU A 207 25.63 -6.44 -17.39
C GLU A 207 24.59 -6.25 -16.27
N VAL A 208 23.69 -5.26 -16.41
CA VAL A 208 22.67 -4.92 -15.41
C VAL A 208 21.31 -5.62 -15.66
N ILE A 209 20.98 -5.92 -16.92
CA ILE A 209 19.75 -6.62 -17.35
C ILE A 209 19.96 -8.13 -17.31
#